data_AF-A0A965GZ10-F1
#
_entry.id   AF-A0A965GZ10-F1
#
_cell.length_a   1.000
_cell.length_b   1.000
_cell.length_c   1.000
_cell.angle_alpha   90.00
_cell.angle_beta   90.00
_cell.angle_gamma   90.00
#
_symmetry.space_group_name_H-M   'P 1'
#
loop_
_entity.id
_entity.type
_entity.pdbx_description
1 polymer ?
#
loop_
_entity_poly.entity_id
_entity_poly.type
_entity_poly.pdbx_seq_one_letter_code
_entity_poly.pdbx_strand_id
1 'polypeptide(L)'
;MRANHDRQTRRPVRQVGAVLRPACAGRQRGQALIETLVFTLAAIALLFAVLMIGRLHAIQASAAGAARALAFECRLESAGCDDPARAANLAAAIRVRHLGWLQGDAAPSARLGVSSGEWASPHPFWTNPDGTRMVESLQSVFLSSTRKPLDAGINVAATAQPWLAMPGLPALPVGTQRFGLDATAGLRASQVEVPVRLSLSGASSANGGTPLVIRLKARLAVLGDEWNASQSLGSHESSVASRVERGSRLDAFRESALDTGYALTRGMLNLADSLGFEPGGAALSSPRLDVTIVPQDRRQ
;
A
#
# COMPACT_ATOMS: atom_id res chain seq x y z
N MET A 1 -41.20 16.21 -108.46
CA MET A 1 -42.55 15.60 -108.39
C MET A 1 -42.74 14.98 -107.00
N ARG A 2 -43.86 15.31 -106.33
CA ARG A 2 -44.69 14.55 -105.34
C ARG A 2 -44.01 13.45 -104.48
N ALA A 3 -44.35 13.17 -103.23
CA ALA A 3 -45.23 13.68 -102.15
C ALA A 3 -44.85 12.79 -100.93
N ASN A 4 -44.58 13.33 -99.74
CA ASN A 4 -45.49 13.42 -98.60
C ASN A 4 -46.24 12.11 -98.23
N HIS A 5 -45.84 11.43 -97.13
CA HIS A 5 -46.73 10.92 -96.07
C HIS A 5 -45.97 10.21 -94.93
N ASP A 6 -45.77 10.95 -93.84
CA ASP A 6 -46.35 10.70 -92.51
C ASP A 6 -46.45 9.24 -91.97
N ARG A 7 -45.75 8.96 -90.87
CA ARG A 7 -46.39 8.45 -89.63
C ARG A 7 -45.43 8.41 -88.44
N GLN A 8 -45.74 9.24 -87.45
CA GLN A 8 -45.30 9.14 -86.06
C GLN A 8 -45.71 7.80 -85.43
N THR A 9 -44.85 7.21 -84.59
CA THR A 9 -45.28 6.56 -83.34
C THR A 9 -44.18 6.58 -82.25
N ARG A 10 -44.47 7.36 -81.20
CA ARG A 10 -44.31 7.05 -79.76
C ARG A 10 -42.94 6.62 -79.19
N ARG A 11 -42.36 7.54 -78.40
CA ARG A 11 -41.53 7.30 -77.17
C ARG A 11 -42.33 6.47 -76.13
N PRO A 12 -41.73 5.75 -75.15
CA PRO A 12 -40.75 6.32 -74.20
C PRO A 12 -39.64 5.42 -73.61
N VAL A 13 -38.54 6.10 -73.22
CA VAL A 13 -37.80 6.00 -71.94
C VAL A 13 -37.39 4.60 -71.41
N ARG A 14 -36.07 4.34 -71.37
CA ARG A 14 -35.34 4.10 -70.11
C ARG A 14 -33.82 4.16 -70.32
N GLN A 15 -33.23 5.29 -69.93
CA GLN A 15 -31.84 5.35 -69.52
C GLN A 15 -31.74 4.64 -68.17
N VAL A 16 -31.03 3.51 -68.10
CA VAL A 16 -30.52 3.00 -66.82
C VAL A 16 -29.09 3.51 -66.73
N GLY A 17 -28.93 4.56 -65.92
CA GLY A 17 -27.68 5.25 -65.72
C GLY A 17 -26.60 4.33 -65.15
N ALA A 18 -25.39 4.50 -65.67
CA ALA A 18 -24.19 4.27 -64.93
C ALA A 18 -24.22 5.18 -63.69
N VAL A 19 -24.60 4.63 -62.54
CA VAL A 19 -24.35 5.28 -61.26
C VAL A 19 -22.86 5.11 -60.97
N LEU A 20 -22.05 5.97 -61.58
CA LEU A 20 -20.82 6.43 -60.95
C LEU A 20 -21.25 7.02 -59.62
N ARG A 21 -21.14 6.25 -58.53
CA ARG A 21 -21.19 6.82 -57.19
C ARG A 21 -19.98 7.74 -57.10
N PRO A 22 -20.14 9.07 -56.98
CA PRO A 22 -19.07 9.85 -56.39
C PRO A 22 -19.00 9.34 -54.95
N ALA A 23 -18.00 8.49 -54.65
CA ALA A 23 -17.60 8.31 -53.28
C ALA A 23 -17.34 9.71 -52.74
N CYS A 24 -18.12 10.10 -51.72
CA CYS A 24 -18.06 11.40 -51.08
C CYS A 24 -16.63 11.63 -50.54
N ALA A 25 -15.72 12.11 -51.38
CA ALA A 25 -14.37 12.54 -51.05
C ALA A 25 -14.41 13.96 -50.45
N GLY A 26 -15.35 14.20 -49.53
CA GLY A 26 -15.83 15.53 -49.21
C GLY A 26 -16.22 15.71 -47.76
N ARG A 27 -15.40 15.26 -46.80
CA ARG A 27 -15.34 15.85 -45.44
C ARG A 27 -14.22 15.36 -44.50
N GLN A 28 -13.20 14.66 -44.99
CA GLN A 28 -12.10 14.16 -44.14
C GLN A 28 -10.97 15.17 -43.87
N ARG A 29 -10.98 16.36 -44.49
CA ARG A 29 -9.85 17.31 -44.41
C ARG A 29 -9.71 18.10 -43.10
N GLY A 30 -10.63 17.97 -42.15
CA GLY A 30 -10.55 18.62 -40.83
C GLY A 30 -10.58 17.67 -39.62
N GLN A 31 -11.10 16.46 -39.79
CA GLN A 31 -11.27 15.51 -38.69
C GLN A 31 -9.93 14.98 -38.18
N ALA A 32 -9.00 14.61 -39.07
CA ALA A 32 -7.68 14.13 -38.69
C ALA A 32 -6.87 15.19 -37.91
N LEU A 33 -7.03 16.48 -38.23
CA LEU A 33 -6.34 17.57 -37.54
C LEU A 33 -6.88 17.75 -36.12
N ILE A 34 -8.22 17.70 -35.96
CA ILE A 34 -8.86 17.77 -34.64
C ILE A 34 -8.50 16.55 -33.79
N GLU A 35 -8.55 15.34 -34.37
CA GLU A 35 -8.17 14.11 -33.66
C GLU A 35 -6.70 14.15 -33.22
N THR A 36 -5.79 14.58 -34.09
CA THR A 36 -4.37 14.71 -33.75
C THR A 36 -4.16 15.77 -32.68
N LEU A 37 -4.87 16.91 -32.76
CA LEU A 37 -4.80 17.96 -31.74
C LEU A 37 -5.29 17.46 -30.38
N VAL A 38 -6.44 16.80 -30.34
CA VAL A 38 -7.01 16.22 -29.11
C VAL A 38 -6.07 15.16 -28.54
N PHE A 39 -5.54 14.28 -29.38
CA PHE A 39 -4.56 13.27 -28.95
C PHE A 39 -3.29 13.91 -28.40
N THR A 40 -2.77 14.94 -29.06
CA THR A 40 -1.57 15.66 -28.62
C THR A 40 -1.80 16.36 -27.28
N LEU A 41 -2.95 17.03 -27.12
CA LEU A 41 -3.33 17.65 -25.84
C LEU A 41 -3.48 16.62 -24.73
N ALA A 42 -4.10 15.47 -25.01
CA ALA A 42 -4.21 14.37 -24.06
C ALA A 42 -2.84 13.79 -23.68
N ALA A 43 -1.94 13.62 -24.66
CA ALA A 43 -0.59 13.12 -24.42
C ALA A 43 0.24 14.10 -23.57
N ILE A 44 0.12 15.41 -23.82
CA ILE A 44 0.76 16.44 -23.01
C ILE A 44 0.22 16.40 -21.57
N ALA A 45 -1.10 16.35 -21.39
CA ALA A 45 -1.72 16.26 -20.07
C ALA A 45 -1.27 14.99 -19.30
N LEU A 46 -1.18 13.85 -20.00
CA LEU A 46 -0.67 12.61 -19.44
C LEU A 46 0.80 12.73 -19.00
N LEU A 47 1.66 13.34 -19.82
CA LEU A 47 3.06 13.57 -19.49
C LEU A 47 3.19 14.42 -18.21
N PHE A 48 2.43 15.50 -18.10
CA PHE A 48 2.41 16.32 -16.88
C PHE A 48 1.93 15.54 -15.66
N ALA A 49 0.90 14.70 -15.81
CA ALA A 49 0.42 13.83 -14.74
C ALA A 49 1.51 12.87 -14.27
N VAL A 50 2.22 12.20 -15.19
CA VAL A 50 3.32 11.28 -14.85
C VAL A 50 4.44 12.00 -14.10
N LEU A 51 4.84 13.19 -14.56
CA LEU A 51 5.86 13.99 -13.86
C LEU A 51 5.41 14.39 -12.45
N MET A 52 4.16 14.82 -12.27
CA MET A 52 3.63 15.17 -10.95
C MET A 52 3.56 13.95 -10.02
N ILE A 53 3.14 12.79 -10.52
CA ILE A 53 3.14 11.54 -9.77
C ILE A 53 4.57 11.18 -9.34
N GLY A 54 5.55 11.29 -10.24
CA GLY A 54 6.96 11.03 -9.93
C GLY A 54 7.47 11.90 -8.78
N ARG A 55 7.10 13.19 -8.76
CA ARG A 55 7.46 14.11 -7.68
C ARG A 55 6.80 13.74 -6.35
N LEU A 56 5.53 13.34 -6.37
CA LEU A 56 4.83 12.83 -5.18
C LEU A 56 5.45 11.52 -4.67
N HIS A 57 5.84 10.62 -5.57
CA HIS A 57 6.53 9.38 -5.23
C HIS A 57 7.90 9.64 -4.60
N ALA A 58 8.65 10.65 -5.07
CA ALA A 58 9.90 11.05 -4.46
C ALA A 58 9.70 11.50 -2.99
N ILE A 59 8.68 12.34 -2.73
CA ILE A 59 8.35 12.78 -1.36
C ILE A 59 7.90 11.58 -0.51
N GLN A 60 7.07 10.68 -1.05
CA GLN A 60 6.67 9.44 -0.37
C GLN A 60 7.85 8.55 -0.02
N ALA A 61 8.81 8.39 -0.93
CA ALA A 61 10.03 7.59 -0.70
C ALA A 61 10.87 8.18 0.44
N SER A 62 11.05 9.51 0.46
CA SER A 62 11.71 10.21 1.56
C SER A 62 10.97 10.05 2.88
N ALA A 63 9.64 10.18 2.89
CA ALA A 63 8.81 9.96 4.07
C ALA A 63 8.90 8.51 4.59
N ALA A 64 8.93 7.53 3.70
CA ALA A 64 9.12 6.11 4.05
C ALA A 64 10.53 5.83 4.58
N GLY A 65 11.56 6.49 4.05
CA GLY A 65 12.92 6.47 4.60
C GLY A 65 12.97 7.03 6.02
N ALA A 66 12.34 8.19 6.24
CA ALA A 66 12.22 8.82 7.55
C ALA A 66 11.47 7.94 8.55
N ALA A 67 10.37 7.29 8.13
CA ALA A 67 9.60 6.38 8.98
C ALA A 67 10.42 5.15 9.41
N ARG A 68 11.23 4.61 8.49
CA ARG A 68 12.18 3.52 8.80
C ARG A 68 13.21 3.96 9.81
N ALA A 69 13.90 5.07 9.57
CA ALA A 69 14.90 5.59 10.50
C ALA A 69 14.29 5.85 11.88
N LEU A 70 13.13 6.50 11.95
CA LEU A 70 12.44 6.78 13.22
C LEU A 70 12.10 5.49 13.99
N ALA A 71 11.61 4.46 13.31
CA ALA A 71 11.26 3.21 13.97
C ALA A 71 12.49 2.48 14.51
N PHE A 72 13.59 2.45 13.77
CA PHE A 72 14.82 1.80 14.20
C PHE A 72 15.54 2.55 15.32
N GLU A 73 15.68 3.88 15.20
CA GLU A 73 16.31 4.69 16.25
C GLU A 73 15.51 4.61 17.56
N CYS A 74 14.17 4.71 17.48
CA CYS A 74 13.32 4.52 18.67
C CYS A 74 13.26 3.09 19.18
N ARG A 75 13.71 2.10 18.40
CA ARG A 75 13.84 0.72 18.88
C ARG A 75 15.15 0.54 19.63
N LEU A 76 16.25 1.08 19.11
CA LEU A 76 17.58 1.01 19.69
C LEU A 76 17.68 1.83 20.99
N GLU A 77 17.18 3.07 20.97
CA GLU A 77 17.20 3.97 22.12
C GLU A 77 15.78 4.27 22.63
N SER A 78 15.08 3.21 23.08
CA SER A 78 13.66 3.33 23.43
C SER A 78 13.37 4.37 24.53
N ALA A 79 14.28 4.55 25.49
CA ALA A 79 14.17 5.58 26.53
C ALA A 79 14.32 7.00 25.97
N GLY A 80 15.16 7.18 24.94
CA GLY A 80 15.36 8.47 24.28
C GLY A 80 14.15 8.94 23.47
N CYS A 81 13.35 8.01 22.94
CA CYS A 81 12.11 8.36 22.23
C CYS A 81 10.89 8.57 23.12
N ASP A 82 10.99 8.28 24.42
CA ASP A 82 9.93 8.58 25.39
C ASP A 82 10.18 9.93 26.10
N ASP A 83 11.42 10.42 26.11
CA ASP A 83 11.77 11.78 26.50
C ASP A 83 11.41 12.77 25.37
N PRO A 84 10.52 13.75 25.60
CA PRO A 84 10.08 14.68 24.56
C PRO A 84 11.21 15.53 23.98
N ALA A 85 12.23 15.89 24.78
CA ALA A 85 13.34 16.73 24.32
C ALA A 85 14.27 15.95 23.37
N ARG A 86 14.63 14.73 23.75
CA ARG A 86 15.43 13.83 22.89
C ARG A 86 14.66 13.40 21.65
N ALA A 87 13.37 13.08 21.78
CA ALA A 87 12.51 12.77 20.65
C ALA A 87 12.40 13.93 19.65
N ALA A 88 12.34 15.18 20.13
CA ALA A 88 12.34 16.37 19.28
C ALA A 88 13.66 16.55 18.51
N ASN A 89 14.80 16.34 19.19
CA ASN A 89 16.12 16.41 18.57
C ASN A 89 16.30 15.31 17.50
N LEU A 90 15.90 14.09 17.81
CA LEU A 90 15.90 12.97 16.87
C LEU A 90 14.99 13.28 15.65
N ALA A 91 13.78 13.79 15.88
CA ALA A 91 12.87 14.16 14.81
C ALA A 91 13.44 15.25 13.91
N ALA A 92 14.13 16.26 14.48
CA ALA A 92 14.84 17.28 13.71
C ALA A 92 15.96 16.67 12.84
N ALA A 93 16.79 15.80 13.42
CA ALA A 93 17.85 15.10 12.68
C ALA A 93 17.30 14.24 11.53
N ILE A 94 16.21 13.50 11.76
CA ILE A 94 15.56 12.66 10.74
C ILE A 94 14.99 13.53 9.60
N ARG A 95 14.34 14.66 9.92
CA ARG A 95 13.84 15.59 8.89
C ARG A 95 14.97 16.10 8.01
N VAL A 96 16.06 16.58 8.60
CA VAL A 96 17.23 17.07 7.85
C VAL A 96 17.82 15.96 6.99
N ARG A 97 17.96 14.73 7.54
CA ARG A 97 18.58 13.61 6.84
C ARG A 97 17.78 13.08 5.64
N HIS A 98 16.46 12.98 5.76
CA HIS A 98 15.62 12.30 4.76
C HIS A 98 14.80 13.24 3.89
N LEU A 99 14.48 14.42 4.41
CA LEU A 99 13.65 15.40 3.71
C LEU A 99 14.46 16.62 3.31
N GLY A 100 15.55 16.96 4.01
CA GLY A 100 16.41 18.08 3.66
C GLY A 100 17.08 17.94 2.29
N TRP A 101 17.27 19.08 1.63
CA TRP A 101 18.08 19.20 0.42
C TRP A 101 19.38 19.92 0.78
N LEU A 102 20.51 19.25 0.53
CA LEU A 102 21.84 19.79 0.69
C LEU A 102 22.54 19.67 -0.66
N GLN A 103 23.06 20.80 -1.15
CA GLN A 103 23.71 20.87 -2.45
C GLN A 103 25.19 20.41 -2.30
N GLY A 104 25.55 19.26 -2.89
CA GLY A 104 26.93 18.75 -2.97
C GLY A 104 27.19 17.41 -2.25
N ASP A 105 28.42 16.90 -2.38
CA ASP A 105 28.91 15.62 -1.80
C ASP A 105 29.11 15.65 -0.27
N ALA A 106 28.37 16.51 0.44
CA ALA A 106 28.51 16.65 1.88
C ALA A 106 28.13 15.33 2.58
N ALA A 107 29.12 14.77 3.29
CA ALA A 107 29.02 13.48 3.92
C ALA A 107 27.85 13.39 4.92
N PRO A 108 27.29 12.18 5.12
CA PRO A 108 26.25 11.90 6.10
C PRO A 108 26.41 12.40 7.53
N SER A 109 27.65 12.57 7.97
CA SER A 109 27.99 12.97 9.33
C SER A 109 28.04 14.49 9.51
N ALA A 110 28.21 15.27 8.43
CA ALA A 110 28.02 16.72 8.46
C ALA A 110 26.54 17.10 8.70
N ARG A 111 25.63 16.10 8.65
CA ARG A 111 24.17 16.19 8.85
C ARG A 111 23.73 16.44 10.31
N LEU A 112 24.61 16.34 11.31
CA LEU A 112 24.23 16.40 12.74
C LEU A 112 24.48 17.77 13.42
N GLY A 113 25.03 18.74 12.70
CA GLY A 113 25.33 20.09 13.23
C GLY A 113 24.40 21.21 12.76
N VAL A 114 23.49 20.94 11.81
CA VAL A 114 22.55 21.94 11.29
C VAL A 114 21.32 21.98 12.20
N SER A 115 21.28 22.97 13.09
CA SER A 115 20.25 23.15 14.11
C SER A 115 18.99 23.89 13.63
N SER A 116 18.89 24.26 12.35
CA SER A 116 17.72 24.99 11.86
C SER A 116 16.76 24.07 11.13
N GLY A 117 15.50 24.04 11.56
CA GLY A 117 14.37 23.41 10.85
C GLY A 117 14.02 24.11 9.52
N GLU A 118 14.96 24.88 8.97
CA GLU A 118 14.89 25.56 7.70
C GLU A 118 15.67 24.80 6.64
N TRP A 119 15.14 24.83 5.43
CA TRP A 119 15.82 24.31 4.26
C TRP A 119 17.08 25.13 4.01
N ALA A 120 18.26 24.50 4.03
CA ALA A 120 19.51 25.14 3.61
C ALA A 120 19.42 25.66 2.16
N SER A 121 18.65 24.95 1.30
CA SER A 121 18.27 25.40 -0.03
C SER A 121 16.94 24.73 -0.46
N PRO A 122 16.14 25.35 -1.34
CA PRO A 122 14.91 24.74 -1.85
C PRO A 122 15.23 23.44 -2.61
N HIS A 123 14.54 22.34 -2.28
CA HIS A 123 14.68 21.10 -3.04
C HIS A 123 14.19 21.34 -4.49
N PRO A 124 15.05 21.22 -5.52
CA PRO A 124 14.74 21.68 -6.88
C PRO A 124 13.58 20.90 -7.50
N PHE A 125 13.38 19.64 -7.08
CA PHE A 125 12.28 18.81 -7.54
C PHE A 125 11.00 18.94 -6.70
N TRP A 126 10.97 19.73 -5.63
CA TRP A 126 9.80 19.93 -4.75
C TRP A 126 9.29 21.39 -4.78
N THR A 127 9.41 22.04 -5.94
CA THR A 127 8.87 23.37 -6.25
C THR A 127 7.70 23.32 -7.25
N ASN A 128 6.54 23.86 -6.88
CA ASN A 128 5.42 24.00 -7.79
C ASN A 128 5.80 24.84 -9.04
N PRO A 129 5.03 24.76 -10.14
CA PRO A 129 5.34 25.53 -11.34
C PRO A 129 5.27 27.05 -11.15
N ASP A 130 4.60 27.53 -10.09
CA ASP A 130 4.57 28.94 -9.66
C ASP A 130 5.79 29.34 -8.80
N GLY A 131 6.78 28.44 -8.64
CA GLY A 131 7.97 28.66 -7.82
C GLY A 131 7.75 28.46 -6.31
N THR A 132 6.52 28.20 -5.86
CA THR A 132 6.24 27.93 -4.45
C THR A 132 6.77 26.56 -4.04
N ARG A 133 7.10 26.37 -2.76
CA ARG A 133 7.55 25.06 -2.27
C ARG A 133 6.38 24.12 -2.06
N MET A 134 6.51 22.87 -2.50
CA MET A 134 5.54 21.80 -2.23
C MET A 134 5.52 21.45 -0.74
N VAL A 135 6.69 21.43 -0.08
CA VAL A 135 6.81 21.27 1.38
C VAL A 135 7.34 22.59 1.95
N GLU A 136 6.51 23.26 2.74
CA GLU A 136 6.75 24.62 3.21
C GLU A 136 8.01 24.73 4.07
N SER A 137 8.13 23.86 5.09
CA SER A 137 9.26 23.80 6.01
C SER A 137 9.51 22.35 6.43
N LEU A 138 10.70 22.07 6.97
CA LEU A 138 10.95 20.75 7.58
C LEU A 138 10.15 20.58 8.87
N GLN A 139 9.87 21.69 9.58
CA GLN A 139 9.09 21.67 10.81
C GLN A 139 7.60 21.34 10.60
N SER A 140 7.04 21.61 9.41
CA SER A 140 5.65 21.24 9.10
C SER A 140 5.46 19.72 8.96
N VAL A 141 6.56 18.96 8.89
CA VAL A 141 6.54 17.50 8.82
C VAL A 141 6.35 16.93 10.22
N PHE A 142 5.26 16.18 10.40
CA PHE A 142 4.92 15.55 11.66
C PHE A 142 5.56 14.17 11.76
N LEU A 143 6.29 13.93 12.84
CA LEU A 143 6.89 12.64 13.17
C LEU A 143 6.34 12.22 14.53
N SER A 144 5.85 10.98 14.62
CA SER A 144 5.44 10.40 15.88
C SER A 144 5.88 8.95 15.97
N SER A 145 6.17 8.51 17.19
CA SER A 145 6.55 7.12 17.47
C SER A 145 5.86 6.70 18.76
N THR A 146 5.02 5.68 18.68
CA THR A 146 4.23 5.19 19.82
C THR A 146 4.58 3.74 20.09
N ARG A 147 4.68 3.38 21.38
CA ARG A 147 4.64 1.98 21.81
C ARG A 147 3.18 1.55 21.90
N LYS A 148 2.88 0.38 21.36
CA LYS A 148 1.61 -0.31 21.55
C LYS A 148 1.90 -1.70 22.11
N PRO A 149 1.20 -2.15 23.16
CA PRO A 149 1.25 -3.54 23.53
C PRO A 149 0.75 -4.37 22.33
N LEU A 150 1.51 -5.39 21.93
CA LEU A 150 1.06 -6.33 20.91
C LEU A 150 0.31 -7.45 21.61
N ASP A 151 -1.01 -7.33 21.66
CA ASP A 151 -1.90 -8.43 22.01
C ASP A 151 -2.64 -8.88 20.73
N ALA A 152 -2.01 -9.83 20.03
CA ALA A 152 -2.62 -10.46 18.87
C ALA A 152 -3.80 -11.36 19.25
N GLY A 153 -3.87 -11.84 20.51
CA GLY A 153 -4.91 -12.74 21.00
C GLY A 153 -6.24 -12.03 21.24
N ILE A 154 -6.20 -10.83 21.84
CA ILE A 154 -7.41 -10.06 22.15
C ILE A 154 -8.12 -9.57 20.88
N ASN A 155 -7.40 -9.14 19.85
CA ASN A 155 -8.04 -8.59 18.65
C ASN A 155 -8.65 -9.68 17.74
N VAL A 156 -8.07 -10.88 17.70
CA VAL A 156 -8.66 -12.04 17.01
C VAL A 156 -9.83 -12.61 17.80
N ALA A 157 -9.73 -12.67 19.14
CA ALA A 157 -10.85 -13.07 19.99
C ALA A 157 -12.03 -12.07 19.95
N ALA A 158 -11.75 -10.76 19.78
CA ALA A 158 -12.79 -9.73 19.62
C ALA A 158 -13.42 -9.68 18.21
N THR A 159 -12.72 -10.19 17.19
CA THR A 159 -13.28 -10.31 15.82
C THR A 159 -13.84 -11.70 15.51
N ALA A 160 -13.60 -12.69 16.38
CA ALA A 160 -14.37 -13.93 16.39
C ALA A 160 -15.84 -13.55 16.60
N GLN A 161 -16.64 -13.79 15.57
CA GLN A 161 -18.05 -13.42 15.55
C GLN A 161 -18.75 -13.92 16.82
N PRO A 162 -19.65 -13.14 17.44
CA PRO A 162 -20.28 -13.49 18.71
C PRO A 162 -21.08 -14.81 18.68
N TRP A 163 -21.45 -15.33 17.50
CA TRP A 163 -22.07 -16.66 17.36
C TRP A 163 -21.08 -17.83 17.36
N LEU A 164 -19.78 -17.58 17.13
CA LEU A 164 -18.68 -18.54 17.31
C LEU A 164 -18.10 -18.51 18.73
N ALA A 165 -18.45 -17.48 19.53
CA ALA A 165 -18.06 -17.39 20.92
C ALA A 165 -18.90 -18.37 21.76
N MET A 166 -18.44 -19.62 21.84
CA MET A 166 -19.00 -20.59 22.79
C MET A 166 -18.76 -20.06 24.23
N PRO A 167 -19.81 -19.97 25.06
CA PRO A 167 -19.65 -19.53 26.45
C PRO A 167 -18.71 -20.48 27.21
N GLY A 168 -17.66 -19.93 27.83
CA GLY A 168 -16.72 -20.68 28.67
C GLY A 168 -15.37 -21.02 28.01
N LEU A 169 -15.17 -20.71 26.72
CA LEU A 169 -13.85 -20.84 26.09
C LEU A 169 -12.99 -19.60 26.40
N PRO A 170 -11.84 -19.74 27.09
CA PRO A 170 -10.91 -18.63 27.22
C PRO A 170 -10.39 -18.24 25.83
N ALA A 171 -10.23 -16.93 25.60
CA ALA A 171 -9.67 -16.38 24.37
C ALA A 171 -8.44 -17.20 23.94
N LEU A 172 -8.45 -17.69 22.70
CA LEU A 172 -7.29 -18.37 22.13
C LEU A 172 -6.13 -17.38 22.20
N PRO A 173 -4.97 -17.73 22.78
CA PRO A 173 -3.77 -16.92 22.62
C PRO A 173 -3.34 -17.02 21.15
N VAL A 174 -3.98 -16.27 20.26
CA VAL A 174 -3.65 -16.24 18.84
C VAL A 174 -2.50 -15.27 18.68
N GLY A 175 -1.30 -15.77 18.42
CA GLY A 175 -0.15 -14.89 18.14
C GLY A 175 1.19 -15.41 18.65
N THR A 176 2.16 -14.50 18.70
CA THR A 176 3.57 -14.79 18.99
C THR A 176 3.79 -15.30 20.43
N GLN A 177 2.94 -14.93 21.38
CA GLN A 177 3.02 -15.35 22.78
C GLN A 177 3.02 -16.88 22.96
N ARG A 178 2.38 -17.65 22.04
CA ARG A 178 2.41 -19.12 22.06
C ARG A 178 3.84 -19.68 21.96
N PHE A 179 4.73 -18.95 21.31
CA PHE A 179 6.13 -19.31 21.12
C PHE A 179 7.05 -18.77 22.24
N GLY A 180 6.46 -18.25 23.33
CA GLY A 180 7.19 -17.56 24.39
C GLY A 180 7.78 -16.22 23.93
N LEU A 181 7.19 -15.63 22.87
CA LEU A 181 7.43 -14.26 22.44
C LEU A 181 6.35 -13.38 23.08
N ASP A 182 6.50 -13.17 24.38
CA ASP A 182 5.85 -12.03 25.01
C ASP A 182 6.53 -10.82 24.40
N ALA A 183 5.88 -10.19 23.42
CA ALA A 183 6.33 -8.93 22.82
C ALA A 183 6.35 -7.82 23.89
N THR A 184 7.21 -7.96 24.88
CA THR A 184 7.33 -7.19 26.12
C THR A 184 7.79 -5.78 25.80
N ALA A 185 8.68 -5.65 24.80
CA ALA A 185 9.06 -4.39 24.22
C ALA A 185 7.94 -3.73 23.38
N GLY A 186 6.88 -4.48 23.07
CA GLY A 186 5.71 -4.04 22.32
C GLY A 186 5.98 -3.84 20.82
N LEU A 187 4.91 -3.48 20.11
CA LEU A 187 4.98 -2.98 18.76
C LEU A 187 5.32 -1.48 18.81
N ARG A 188 6.42 -1.07 18.19
CA ARG A 188 6.71 0.36 18.00
C ARG A 188 6.14 0.79 16.66
N ALA A 189 5.10 1.62 16.68
CA ALA A 189 4.50 2.21 15.50
C ALA A 189 5.06 3.62 15.30
N SER A 190 5.77 3.82 14.20
CA SER A 190 6.30 5.10 13.77
C SER A 190 5.53 5.62 12.57
N GLN A 191 5.24 6.91 12.58
CA GLN A 191 4.49 7.58 11.55
C GLN A 191 5.17 8.89 11.16
N VAL A 192 5.20 9.15 9.86
CA VAL A 192 5.62 10.42 9.28
C VAL A 192 4.49 10.95 8.41
N GLU A 193 4.08 12.19 8.65
CA GLU A 193 3.12 12.90 7.80
C GLU A 193 3.78 14.12 7.18
N VAL A 194 3.81 14.17 5.85
CA VAL A 194 4.34 15.29 5.07
C VAL A 194 3.17 16.05 4.44
N PRO A 195 2.89 17.30 4.85
CA PRO A 195 1.94 18.14 4.15
C PRO A 195 2.57 18.64 2.83
N VAL A 196 1.88 18.37 1.73
CA VAL A 196 2.28 18.74 0.37
C VAL A 196 1.26 19.70 -0.21
N ARG A 197 1.72 20.90 -0.57
CA ARG A 197 0.94 21.94 -1.23
C ARG A 197 1.12 21.80 -2.74
N LEU A 198 0.04 21.51 -3.45
CA LEU A 198 0.02 21.46 -4.90
C LEU A 198 -0.60 22.75 -5.44
N SER A 199 0.16 23.42 -6.32
CA SER A 199 -0.34 24.57 -7.08
C SER A 199 -0.53 24.14 -8.53
N LEU A 200 -1.78 24.19 -9.00
CA LEU A 200 -2.15 23.90 -10.38
C LEU A 200 -2.22 25.23 -11.13
N SER A 201 -1.08 25.64 -11.68
CA SER A 201 -0.94 26.83 -12.53
C SER A 201 -1.79 26.63 -13.79
N GLY A 202 -3.03 27.12 -13.76
CA GLY A 202 -4.00 26.95 -14.84
C GLY A 202 -5.46 27.05 -14.38
N ALA A 203 -5.74 26.76 -13.10
CA ALA A 203 -7.09 26.88 -12.54
C ALA A 203 -7.36 28.22 -11.80
N SER A 204 -6.35 29.07 -11.65
CA SER A 204 -6.35 30.14 -10.64
C SER A 204 -6.67 31.56 -11.14
N SER A 205 -7.06 31.77 -12.41
CA SER A 205 -7.39 33.13 -12.86
C SER A 205 -8.82 33.57 -12.54
N ALA A 206 -9.73 32.65 -12.16
CA ALA A 206 -11.15 32.99 -11.96
C ALA A 206 -11.58 33.05 -10.49
N ASN A 207 -10.92 32.33 -9.58
CA ASN A 207 -11.23 32.34 -8.15
C ASN A 207 -9.93 32.15 -7.38
N GLY A 208 -9.53 33.10 -6.54
CA GLY A 208 -8.28 33.10 -5.76
C GLY A 208 -7.92 31.72 -5.21
N GLY A 209 -7.09 30.99 -5.95
CA GLY A 209 -6.97 29.54 -5.84
C GLY A 209 -6.35 29.16 -4.51
N THR A 210 -7.15 28.60 -3.62
CA THR A 210 -6.61 27.98 -2.40
C THR A 210 -5.78 26.76 -2.82
N PRO A 211 -4.50 26.68 -2.46
CA PRO A 211 -3.66 25.56 -2.86
C PRO A 211 -4.22 24.25 -2.28
N LEU A 212 -4.22 23.19 -3.10
CA LEU A 212 -4.63 21.87 -2.65
C LEU A 212 -3.55 21.31 -1.71
N VAL A 213 -3.92 21.01 -0.47
CA VAL A 213 -2.99 20.42 0.50
C VAL A 213 -3.29 18.94 0.66
N ILE A 214 -2.36 18.09 0.26
CA ILE A 214 -2.42 16.63 0.43
C ILE A 214 -1.49 16.25 1.58
N ARG A 215 -1.89 15.29 2.42
CA ARG A 215 -1.01 14.73 3.46
C ARG A 215 -0.53 13.35 3.06
N LEU A 216 0.75 13.26 2.75
CA LEU A 216 1.42 12.00 2.46
C LEU A 216 1.81 11.34 3.79
N LYS A 217 1.34 10.12 4.02
CA LYS A 217 1.57 9.40 5.28
C LYS A 217 2.41 8.16 5.01
N ALA A 218 3.52 8.03 5.73
CA ALA A 218 4.30 6.81 5.82
C ALA A 218 4.19 6.22 7.22
N ARG A 219 3.98 4.92 7.31
CA ARG A 219 3.84 4.19 8.58
C ARG A 219 4.73 2.96 8.56
N LEU A 220 5.40 2.72 9.67
CA LEU A 220 6.15 1.50 9.89
C LEU A 220 5.88 1.02 11.31
N ALA A 221 5.58 -0.26 11.45
CA ALA A 221 5.54 -0.94 12.73
C ALA A 221 6.70 -1.91 12.82
N VAL A 222 7.53 -1.75 13.84
CA VAL A 222 8.60 -2.71 14.16
C VAL A 222 8.18 -3.46 15.41
N LEU A 223 8.05 -4.77 15.25
CA LEU A 223 7.99 -5.70 16.36
C LEU A 223 9.41 -6.22 16.57
N GLY A 224 10.00 -5.91 17.71
CA GLY A 224 11.28 -6.48 18.09
C GLY A 224 11.11 -7.13 19.45
N ASP A 225 11.44 -8.40 19.55
CA ASP A 225 11.47 -9.12 20.82
C ASP A 225 12.84 -9.79 20.96
N GLU A 226 13.35 -9.85 22.19
CA GLU A 226 14.59 -10.55 22.48
C GLU A 226 14.26 -12.03 22.66
N TRP A 227 14.30 -12.76 21.55
CA TRP A 227 14.12 -14.20 21.60
C TRP A 227 15.40 -14.87 22.07
N ASN A 228 15.60 -14.87 23.39
CA ASN A 228 16.74 -15.52 24.01
C ASN A 228 16.47 -17.03 24.12
N ALA A 229 16.92 -17.77 23.11
CA ALA A 229 17.00 -19.22 23.17
C ALA A 229 18.41 -19.63 23.58
N SER A 230 18.52 -20.42 24.64
CA SER A 230 19.82 -20.89 25.13
C SER A 230 20.54 -21.76 24.08
N GLN A 231 19.77 -22.44 23.21
CA GLN A 231 20.24 -23.31 22.12
C GLN A 231 19.20 -23.38 20.99
N SER A 232 19.63 -23.63 19.74
CA SER A 232 18.73 -23.78 18.58
C SER A 232 18.00 -25.12 18.54
N LEU A 233 18.63 -26.19 19.05
CA LEU A 233 18.11 -27.56 19.05
C LEU A 233 18.23 -28.17 20.45
N GLY A 234 17.47 -29.24 20.72
CA GLY A 234 17.52 -30.00 21.96
C GLY A 234 16.20 -29.99 22.74
N SER A 235 16.17 -30.75 23.85
CA SER A 235 15.03 -30.86 24.75
C SER A 235 15.02 -29.81 25.86
N HIS A 236 16.03 -28.93 25.90
CA HIS A 236 16.14 -27.91 26.93
C HIS A 236 14.92 -26.98 26.87
N GLU A 237 14.35 -26.66 28.04
CA GLU A 237 13.08 -25.93 28.12
C GLU A 237 13.12 -24.58 27.40
N SER A 238 14.28 -23.93 27.40
CA SER A 238 14.54 -22.64 26.75
C SER A 238 15.14 -22.74 25.34
N SER A 239 15.14 -23.91 24.70
CA SER A 239 15.58 -24.06 23.30
C SER A 239 14.54 -23.54 22.31
N VAL A 240 14.96 -23.24 21.08
CA VAL A 240 14.04 -22.89 19.99
C VAL A 240 13.06 -24.05 19.72
N ALA A 241 13.57 -25.27 19.59
CA ALA A 241 12.77 -26.45 19.27
C ALA A 241 11.66 -26.71 20.31
N SER A 242 11.97 -26.63 21.61
CA SER A 242 10.98 -26.84 22.67
C SER A 242 9.89 -25.76 22.69
N ARG A 243 10.26 -24.50 22.42
CA ARG A 243 9.31 -23.38 22.37
C ARG A 243 8.43 -23.42 21.11
N VAL A 244 9.00 -23.81 19.97
CA VAL A 244 8.25 -24.04 18.72
C VAL A 244 7.26 -25.18 18.91
N GLU A 245 7.68 -26.30 19.49
CA GLU A 245 6.79 -27.44 19.75
C GLU A 245 5.64 -27.04 20.69
N ARG A 246 5.96 -26.33 21.79
CA ARG A 246 4.96 -25.79 22.74
C ARG A 246 3.98 -24.83 22.07
N GLY A 247 4.47 -23.92 21.22
CA GLY A 247 3.63 -22.94 20.54
C GLY A 247 2.83 -23.50 19.37
N SER A 248 3.28 -24.59 18.75
CA SER A 248 2.59 -25.26 17.64
C SER A 248 1.32 -26.01 18.06
N ARG A 249 1.22 -26.37 19.34
CA ARG A 249 0.08 -27.09 19.93
C ARG A 249 -0.79 -26.17 20.75
N LEU A 250 -2.09 -26.46 20.81
CA LEU A 250 -3.00 -25.79 21.74
C LEU A 250 -2.93 -26.54 23.08
N ASP A 251 -3.39 -25.94 24.19
CA ASP A 251 -3.51 -26.74 25.42
C ASP A 251 -4.63 -27.79 25.26
N ALA A 252 -4.53 -28.88 26.01
CA ALA A 252 -5.43 -30.03 25.88
C ALA A 252 -6.90 -29.68 26.11
N PHE A 253 -7.20 -28.70 26.98
CA PHE A 253 -8.56 -28.26 27.25
C PHE A 253 -9.16 -27.54 26.03
N ARG A 254 -8.38 -26.67 25.39
CA ARG A 254 -8.77 -25.92 24.20
C ARG A 254 -8.85 -26.80 22.96
N GLU A 255 -7.94 -27.77 22.81
CA GLU A 255 -8.03 -28.78 21.76
C GLU A 255 -9.35 -29.57 21.88
N SER A 256 -9.69 -30.01 23.09
CA SER A 256 -10.94 -30.72 23.36
C SER A 256 -12.18 -29.88 23.05
N ALA A 257 -12.16 -28.59 23.36
CA ALA A 257 -13.30 -27.71 23.11
C ALA A 257 -13.47 -27.38 21.62
N LEU A 258 -12.38 -27.20 20.87
CA LEU A 258 -12.43 -27.07 19.41
C LEU A 258 -12.90 -28.38 18.75
N ASP A 259 -12.40 -29.53 19.19
CA ASP A 259 -12.84 -30.83 18.70
C ASP A 259 -14.34 -31.03 18.92
N THR A 260 -14.86 -30.61 20.08
CA THR A 260 -16.30 -30.67 20.38
C THR A 260 -17.09 -29.68 19.52
N GLY A 261 -16.62 -28.44 19.38
CA GLY A 261 -17.31 -27.40 18.61
C GLY A 261 -17.36 -27.69 17.11
N TYR A 262 -16.33 -28.37 16.57
CA TYR A 262 -16.25 -28.75 15.16
C TYR A 262 -16.69 -30.21 14.91
N ALA A 263 -17.20 -30.93 15.91
CA ALA A 263 -17.58 -32.34 15.77
C ALA A 263 -18.62 -32.56 14.67
N LEU A 264 -19.63 -31.68 14.58
CA LEU A 264 -20.66 -31.75 13.54
C LEU A 264 -20.07 -31.55 12.14
N THR A 265 -19.22 -30.52 11.98
CA THR A 265 -18.55 -30.21 10.72
C THR A 265 -17.63 -31.36 10.30
N ARG A 266 -16.87 -31.94 11.23
CA ARG A 266 -16.06 -33.15 10.95
C ARG A 266 -16.93 -34.33 10.55
N GLY A 267 -18.08 -34.52 11.20
CA GLY A 267 -19.04 -35.55 10.83
C GLY A 267 -19.53 -35.38 9.39
N MET A 268 -19.85 -34.15 8.99
CA MET A 268 -20.25 -33.82 7.61
C MET A 268 -19.11 -34.01 6.60
N LEU A 269 -17.88 -33.59 6.93
CA LEU A 269 -16.70 -33.75 6.07
C LEU A 269 -16.34 -35.24 5.89
N ASN A 270 -16.39 -36.03 6.96
CA ASN A 270 -16.20 -37.48 6.87
C ASN A 270 -17.30 -38.15 6.04
N LEU A 271 -18.53 -37.68 6.15
CA LEU A 271 -19.63 -38.16 5.33
C LEU A 271 -19.40 -37.79 3.85
N ALA A 272 -19.00 -36.55 3.57
CA ALA A 272 -18.69 -36.09 2.22
C ALA A 272 -17.51 -36.85 1.59
N ASP A 273 -16.47 -37.14 2.36
CA ASP A 273 -15.34 -37.98 1.96
C ASP A 273 -15.80 -39.43 1.67
N SER A 274 -16.63 -40.00 2.54
CA SER A 274 -17.18 -41.36 2.34
C SER A 274 -18.10 -41.48 1.12
N LEU A 275 -18.75 -40.39 0.74
CA LEU A 275 -19.59 -40.29 -0.45
C LEU A 275 -18.80 -39.87 -1.70
N GLY A 276 -17.49 -39.61 -1.58
CA GLY A 276 -16.60 -39.24 -2.69
C GLY A 276 -16.75 -37.79 -3.17
N PHE A 277 -17.46 -36.93 -2.43
CA PHE A 277 -17.63 -35.52 -2.77
C PHE A 277 -16.40 -34.67 -2.41
N GLU A 278 -15.67 -35.03 -1.36
CA GLU A 278 -14.47 -34.31 -0.91
C GLU A 278 -13.37 -35.30 -0.49
N PRO A 279 -12.59 -35.82 -1.46
CA PRO A 279 -11.50 -36.75 -1.16
C PRO A 279 -10.46 -36.05 -0.29
N GLY A 280 -10.28 -36.56 0.94
CA GLY A 280 -9.36 -35.99 1.92
C GLY A 280 -10.03 -35.13 3.01
N GLY A 281 -11.37 -35.03 3.03
CA GLY A 281 -12.11 -34.37 4.12
C GLY A 281 -11.77 -34.97 5.50
N ALA A 282 -11.50 -36.28 5.56
CA ALA A 282 -11.06 -36.97 6.77
C ALA A 282 -9.62 -36.65 7.21
N ALA A 283 -8.78 -36.08 6.33
CA ALA A 283 -7.40 -35.71 6.64
C ALA A 283 -7.27 -34.38 7.39
N LEU A 284 -8.37 -33.65 7.59
CA LEU A 284 -8.42 -32.42 8.37
C LEU A 284 -8.29 -32.72 9.87
N SER A 285 -7.04 -32.88 10.33
CA SER A 285 -6.71 -33.04 11.74
C SER A 285 -6.77 -31.72 12.52
N SER A 286 -6.83 -31.81 13.86
CA SER A 286 -6.80 -30.66 14.78
C SER A 286 -5.71 -29.63 14.41
N PRO A 287 -5.92 -28.32 14.67
CA PRO A 287 -5.09 -27.26 14.10
C PRO A 287 -3.69 -27.22 14.72
N ARG A 288 -2.80 -28.08 14.21
CA ARG A 288 -1.36 -27.93 14.40
C ARG A 288 -0.88 -26.85 13.45
N LEU A 289 -0.27 -25.81 13.99
CA LEU A 289 0.38 -24.81 13.17
C LEU A 289 1.65 -25.43 12.58
N ASP A 290 1.68 -25.70 11.28
CA ASP A 290 2.91 -26.15 10.64
C ASP A 290 3.85 -24.96 10.44
N VAL A 291 4.75 -24.80 11.41
CA VAL A 291 5.74 -23.73 11.48
C VAL A 291 6.85 -23.91 10.43
N THR A 292 6.87 -25.05 9.74
CA THR A 292 7.86 -25.39 8.71
C THR A 292 7.35 -25.17 7.28
N ILE A 293 6.09 -24.79 7.09
CA ILE A 293 5.57 -24.38 5.77
C ILE A 293 6.26 -23.08 5.38
N VAL A 294 7.35 -23.22 4.61
CA VAL A 294 7.92 -22.12 3.84
C VAL A 294 7.06 -21.95 2.59
N PRO A 295 6.42 -20.78 2.40
CA PRO A 295 5.70 -20.45 1.18
C PRO A 295 6.56 -20.72 -0.07
N GLN A 296 5.99 -21.28 -1.13
CA GLN A 296 6.78 -21.75 -2.28
C GLN A 296 7.56 -20.61 -2.97
N ASP A 297 7.08 -19.37 -2.87
CA ASP A 297 7.76 -18.16 -3.34
C ASP A 297 9.08 -17.85 -2.62
N ARG A 298 9.35 -18.49 -1.47
CA ARG A 298 10.54 -18.25 -0.65
C ARG A 298 11.50 -19.45 -0.58
N ARG A 299 11.27 -20.49 -1.37
CA ARG A 299 12.13 -21.70 -1.42
C ARG A 299 13.27 -21.59 -2.44
N GLN A 300 13.64 -20.38 -2.85
CA GLN A 300 14.74 -20.12 -3.81
C GLN A 300 16.02 -19.75 -3.06
#